data_AF-A0A957FAU5-F1
#
_entry.id   AF-A0A957FAU5-F1
#
_cell.length_a   1.000
_cell.length_b   1.000
_cell.length_c   1.000
_cell.angle_alpha   90.00
_cell.angle_beta   90.00
_cell.angle_gamma   90.00
#
_symmetry.space_group_name_H-M   'P 1'
#
loop_
_entity.id
_entity.type
_entity.pdbx_description
1 polymer ?
#
loop_
_entity_poly.entity_id
_entity_poly.type
_entity_poly.pdbx_seq_one_letter_code
_entity_poly.pdbx_strand_id
1 'polypeptide(L)'
;MTQRSAPYEARDPSHDDNDFWSALFAQEETLSSHDTQHATDEHWEPLPPPDNKPTPPQSTAPIEEKNPWQLAQEYMDADEVIRLRVVSYNKGGLIVYWHGLQGFVPASQLIDFPQFHIEQQRIRALQQWVHRWL
;
A
#
# COMPACT_ATOMS: atom_id res chain seq x y z
N MET A 1 -17.18 -34.98 41.33
CA MET A 1 -15.74 -35.01 40.95
C MET A 1 -15.68 -35.69 39.59
N THR A 2 -15.66 -34.90 38.50
CA THR A 2 -14.47 -34.66 37.64
C THR A 2 -14.20 -35.91 36.77
N GLN A 3 -14.26 -35.91 35.44
CA GLN A 3 -13.81 -34.92 34.46
C GLN A 3 -14.49 -35.24 33.10
N ARG A 4 -15.01 -34.24 32.40
CA ARG A 4 -15.52 -34.39 31.02
C ARG A 4 -14.39 -34.00 30.08
N SER A 5 -13.81 -34.97 29.40
CA SER A 5 -12.76 -34.79 28.40
C SER A 5 -13.33 -33.98 27.22
N ALA A 6 -12.66 -32.88 26.85
CA ALA A 6 -12.98 -32.12 25.65
C ALA A 6 -12.42 -32.84 24.41
N PRO A 7 -13.17 -32.96 23.30
CA PRO A 7 -12.57 -33.30 22.03
C PRO A 7 -11.91 -32.06 21.42
N TYR A 8 -10.71 -32.25 20.89
CA TYR A 8 -9.94 -31.30 20.11
C TYR A 8 -10.65 -31.09 18.76
N GLU A 9 -11.37 -29.98 18.63
CA GLU A 9 -12.07 -29.61 17.40
C GLU A 9 -11.03 -29.11 16.38
N ALA A 10 -10.84 -29.90 15.34
CA ALA A 10 -9.98 -29.56 14.22
C ALA A 10 -10.53 -28.32 13.52
N ARG A 11 -9.77 -27.21 13.54
CA ARG A 11 -10.05 -26.04 12.71
C ARG A 11 -9.70 -26.36 11.26
N ASP A 12 -10.71 -26.42 10.42
CA ASP A 12 -10.62 -26.45 8.96
C ASP A 12 -10.11 -25.08 8.47
N PRO A 13 -8.98 -24.99 7.75
CA PRO A 13 -8.36 -23.71 7.37
C PRO A 13 -8.88 -23.16 6.02
N SER A 14 -10.09 -23.52 5.59
CA SER A 14 -10.57 -23.28 4.22
C SER A 14 -11.71 -22.26 4.10
N HIS A 15 -11.79 -21.23 4.95
CA HIS A 15 -12.70 -20.09 4.78
C HIS A 15 -12.17 -18.83 5.48
N ASP A 16 -12.52 -17.66 4.94
CA ASP A 16 -12.41 -16.32 5.57
C ASP A 16 -11.32 -15.33 5.10
N ASP A 17 -10.97 -15.31 3.80
CA ASP A 17 -10.43 -14.06 3.20
C ASP A 17 -11.51 -13.25 2.45
N ASN A 18 -12.62 -13.88 2.03
CA ASN A 18 -13.69 -13.21 1.27
C ASN A 18 -14.73 -12.49 2.15
N ASP A 19 -14.93 -12.90 3.41
CA ASP A 19 -15.93 -12.28 4.29
C ASP A 19 -15.44 -10.92 4.82
N PHE A 20 -14.13 -10.77 4.97
CA PHE A 20 -13.53 -9.51 5.40
C PHE A 20 -13.71 -8.39 4.38
N TRP A 21 -13.45 -8.68 3.09
CA TRP A 21 -13.64 -7.69 2.02
C TRP A 21 -15.13 -7.42 1.73
N SER A 22 -15.98 -8.45 1.85
CA SER A 22 -17.43 -8.31 1.69
C SER A 22 -18.04 -7.36 2.71
N ALA A 23 -17.59 -7.39 3.97
CA ALA A 23 -18.10 -6.50 5.02
C ALA A 23 -17.77 -5.01 4.77
N LEU A 24 -16.62 -4.73 4.16
CA LEU A 24 -16.19 -3.35 3.85
C LEU A 24 -16.99 -2.78 2.68
N PHE A 25 -17.23 -3.57 1.62
CA PHE A 25 -18.02 -3.14 0.47
C PHE A 25 -19.53 -3.10 0.76
N ALA A 26 -20.05 -3.98 1.64
CA ALA A 26 -21.45 -3.94 2.07
C ALA A 26 -21.80 -2.66 2.84
N GLN A 27 -20.81 -1.96 3.42
CA GLN A 27 -21.05 -0.72 4.16
C GLN A 27 -21.19 0.50 3.24
N GLU A 28 -20.72 0.43 1.98
CA GLU A 28 -20.76 1.54 1.01
C GLU A 28 -22.03 1.59 0.15
N GLU A 29 -22.78 0.48 0.01
CA GLU A 29 -23.99 0.43 -0.84
C GLU A 29 -25.27 1.00 -0.20
N THR A 30 -25.22 1.50 1.04
CA THR A 30 -26.43 2.01 1.74
C THR A 30 -26.66 3.52 1.61
N LEU A 31 -25.75 4.26 0.96
CA LEU A 31 -25.87 5.72 0.80
C LEU A 31 -26.25 6.13 -0.63
N SER A 32 -26.99 5.30 -1.34
CA SER A 32 -27.60 5.69 -2.61
C SER A 32 -28.97 5.04 -2.80
N SER A 33 -29.98 5.58 -2.12
CA SER A 33 -31.17 6.14 -2.77
C SER A 33 -32.31 6.38 -1.77
N HIS A 34 -33.01 7.49 -2.00
CA HIS A 34 -34.42 7.75 -1.66
C HIS A 34 -34.77 8.50 -0.34
N ASP A 35 -34.81 9.83 -0.48
CA ASP A 35 -35.96 10.73 -0.23
C ASP A 35 -36.99 10.40 0.89
N THR A 36 -37.00 11.29 1.91
CA THR A 36 -38.16 11.93 2.55
C THR A 36 -39.15 11.07 3.37
N GLN A 37 -38.92 10.99 4.70
CA GLN A 37 -39.71 11.66 5.78
C GLN A 37 -39.37 11.11 7.20
N HIS A 38 -39.44 12.00 8.19
CA HIS A 38 -39.43 11.81 9.66
C HIS A 38 -38.14 12.13 10.44
N ALA A 39 -37.94 13.43 10.67
CA ALA A 39 -37.78 14.10 11.97
C ALA A 39 -37.19 13.29 13.15
N THR A 40 -35.96 13.63 13.56
CA THR A 40 -35.61 14.30 14.84
C THR A 40 -34.11 14.69 14.88
N ASP A 41 -33.86 15.99 15.07
CA ASP A 41 -32.89 16.59 16.01
C ASP A 41 -31.36 16.70 15.80
N GLU A 42 -30.79 16.80 14.59
CA GLU A 42 -29.48 17.50 14.41
C GLU A 42 -29.44 18.29 13.09
N HIS A 43 -29.89 19.54 13.15
CA HIS A 43 -30.08 20.42 11.98
C HIS A 43 -28.74 21.06 11.56
N TRP A 44 -27.92 20.35 10.79
CA TRP A 44 -26.80 20.95 10.07
C TRP A 44 -27.34 21.79 8.90
N GLU A 45 -27.21 23.12 8.95
CA GLU A 45 -27.56 23.99 7.82
C GLU A 45 -26.49 23.87 6.71
N PRO A 46 -26.87 23.50 5.48
CA PRO A 46 -25.93 23.49 4.36
C PRO A 46 -25.58 24.93 3.96
N LEU A 47 -24.28 25.22 3.87
CA LEU A 47 -23.76 26.49 3.34
C LEU A 47 -24.36 26.74 1.94
N PRO A 48 -24.71 28.00 1.59
CA PRO A 48 -25.20 28.31 0.26
C PRO A 48 -24.18 27.90 -0.80
N PRO A 49 -24.63 27.43 -1.97
CA PRO A 49 -23.74 27.03 -3.05
C PRO A 49 -22.81 28.20 -3.40
N PRO A 50 -21.49 27.99 -3.53
CA PRO A 50 -20.62 29.05 -3.98
C PRO A 50 -21.11 29.54 -5.35
N ASP A 51 -21.32 30.85 -5.45
CA ASP A 51 -21.72 31.54 -6.68
C ASP A 51 -20.92 30.99 -7.87
N ASN A 52 -21.65 30.41 -8.83
CA ASN A 52 -21.11 30.03 -10.13
C ASN A 52 -20.57 31.27 -10.84
N LYS A 53 -19.31 31.61 -10.59
CA LYS A 53 -18.45 32.20 -11.60
C LYS A 53 -17.47 31.11 -12.02
N PRO A 54 -17.54 30.62 -13.28
CA PRO A 54 -16.48 29.78 -13.79
C PRO A 54 -15.19 30.59 -13.71
N THR A 55 -14.34 30.24 -12.76
CA THR A 55 -12.96 30.69 -12.76
C THR A 55 -12.37 30.11 -14.05
N PRO A 56 -11.83 30.91 -14.98
CA PRO A 56 -11.22 30.34 -16.17
C PRO A 56 -10.20 29.31 -15.70
N PRO A 57 -10.19 28.07 -16.25
CA PRO A 57 -9.21 27.09 -15.86
C PRO A 57 -7.85 27.72 -16.12
N GLN A 58 -7.08 27.96 -15.05
CA GLN A 58 -5.66 28.21 -15.20
C GLN A 58 -5.16 27.02 -16.01
N SER A 59 -4.64 27.31 -17.19
CA SER A 59 -4.10 26.30 -18.09
C SER A 59 -2.82 25.76 -17.45
N THR A 60 -2.98 24.90 -16.44
CA THR A 60 -1.99 23.88 -16.14
C THR A 60 -2.09 22.92 -17.32
N ALA A 61 -1.31 23.18 -18.37
CA ALA A 61 -0.96 22.15 -19.32
C ALA A 61 -0.65 20.88 -18.52
N PRO A 62 -1.23 19.71 -18.86
CA PRO A 62 -0.84 18.47 -18.24
C PRO A 62 0.67 18.37 -18.41
N ILE A 63 1.42 18.39 -17.30
CA ILE A 63 2.77 17.88 -17.33
C ILE A 63 2.56 16.42 -17.68
N GLU A 64 2.84 16.02 -18.92
CA GLU A 64 2.86 14.61 -19.31
C GLU A 64 4.01 13.96 -18.55
N GLU A 65 3.77 13.64 -17.27
CA GLU A 65 4.64 12.79 -16.50
C GLU A 65 4.62 11.43 -17.17
N LYS A 66 5.71 11.16 -17.89
CA LYS A 66 5.92 9.91 -18.60
C LYS A 66 5.73 8.75 -17.62
N ASN A 67 4.96 7.75 -18.06
CA ASN A 67 4.56 6.65 -17.19
C ASN A 67 5.80 5.94 -16.63
N PRO A 68 5.92 5.76 -15.30
CA PRO A 68 7.17 5.31 -14.70
C PRO A 68 7.54 3.87 -15.10
N TRP A 69 6.58 3.04 -15.50
CA TRP A 69 6.86 1.71 -16.05
C TRP A 69 7.46 1.78 -17.45
N GLN A 70 7.06 2.77 -18.26
CA GLN A 70 7.68 3.01 -19.56
C GLN A 70 9.14 3.46 -19.38
N LEU A 71 9.43 4.34 -18.41
CA LEU A 71 10.83 4.65 -18.10
C LEU A 71 11.56 3.39 -17.64
N ALA A 72 11.00 2.61 -16.71
CA ALA A 72 11.67 1.40 -16.22
C ALA A 72 12.06 0.45 -17.37
N GLN A 73 11.15 0.27 -18.33
CA GLN A 73 11.39 -0.54 -19.52
C GLN A 73 12.54 0.04 -20.37
N GLU A 74 12.56 1.35 -20.60
CA GLU A 74 13.64 2.00 -21.35
C GLU A 74 15.00 1.83 -20.70
N TYR A 75 15.10 2.02 -19.38
CA TYR A 75 16.36 1.80 -18.64
C TYR A 75 16.79 0.33 -18.69
N MET A 76 15.85 -0.60 -18.65
CA MET A 76 16.13 -2.03 -18.78
C MET A 76 16.60 -2.41 -20.19
N ASP A 77 15.95 -1.90 -21.22
CA ASP A 77 16.30 -2.14 -22.63
C ASP A 77 17.66 -1.51 -22.98
N ALA A 78 18.01 -0.40 -22.32
CA ALA A 78 19.31 0.26 -22.45
C ALA A 78 20.43 -0.37 -21.60
N ASP A 79 20.11 -1.36 -20.75
CA ASP A 79 21.04 -1.95 -19.76
C ASP A 79 21.72 -0.89 -18.87
N GLU A 80 20.97 0.15 -18.48
CA GLU A 80 21.50 1.29 -17.75
C GLU A 80 21.39 1.10 -16.23
N VAL A 81 22.47 1.47 -15.52
CA VAL A 81 22.51 1.42 -14.05
C VAL A 81 21.78 2.61 -13.45
N ILE A 82 20.65 2.34 -12.79
CA ILE A 82 19.85 3.34 -12.08
C ILE A 82 20.21 3.39 -10.60
N ARG A 83 20.11 4.59 -10.00
CA ARG A 83 20.25 4.77 -8.55
C ARG A 83 18.90 4.82 -7.87
N LEU A 84 18.73 4.02 -6.81
CA LEU A 84 17.45 3.84 -6.14
C LEU A 84 17.55 4.18 -4.65
N ARG A 85 16.52 4.84 -4.12
CA ARG A 85 16.48 5.17 -2.68
C ARG A 85 15.94 3.99 -1.89
N VAL A 86 16.69 3.53 -0.90
CA VAL A 86 16.22 2.50 0.05
C VAL A 86 15.25 3.14 1.04
N VAL A 87 13.99 2.70 0.99
CA VAL A 87 12.92 3.23 1.85
C VAL A 87 12.64 2.33 3.06
N SER A 88 12.79 1.02 2.92
CA SER A 88 12.52 0.05 3.98
C SER A 88 13.26 -1.26 3.71
N TYR A 89 13.05 -2.27 4.55
CA TYR A 89 13.58 -3.61 4.39
C TYR A 89 12.56 -4.64 4.90
N ASN A 90 12.63 -5.84 4.34
CA ASN A 90 11.99 -7.03 4.89
C ASN A 90 13.07 -8.02 5.33
N LYS A 91 12.70 -9.17 5.89
CA LYS A 91 13.70 -10.21 6.25
C LYS A 91 14.54 -10.64 5.04
N GLY A 92 13.95 -10.62 3.84
CA GLY A 92 14.53 -11.06 2.58
C GLY A 92 15.54 -10.10 1.92
N GLY A 93 15.39 -8.79 2.12
CA GLY A 93 16.09 -7.78 1.33
C GLY A 93 15.55 -6.36 1.54
N LEU A 94 15.85 -5.49 0.59
CA LEU A 94 15.58 -4.05 0.66
C LEU A 94 14.38 -3.69 -0.20
N ILE A 95 13.60 -2.74 0.30
CA ILE A 95 12.52 -2.09 -0.45
C ILE A 95 13.04 -0.74 -0.92
N VAL A 96 12.96 -0.50 -2.22
CA VAL A 96 13.46 0.70 -2.87
C VAL A 96 12.32 1.49 -3.52
N TYR A 97 12.53 2.78 -3.74
CA TYR A 97 11.57 3.65 -4.40
C TYR A 97 12.23 4.41 -5.56
N TRP A 98 11.53 4.45 -6.69
CA TRP A 98 11.99 5.06 -7.93
C TRP A 98 10.82 5.57 -8.76
N HIS A 99 10.73 6.89 -9.00
CA HIS A 99 9.71 7.50 -9.87
C HIS A 99 8.27 7.04 -9.59
N GLY A 100 7.86 6.92 -8.32
CA GLY A 100 6.51 6.42 -7.99
C GLY A 100 6.40 4.90 -7.85
N LEU A 101 7.42 4.14 -8.28
CA LEU A 101 7.45 2.70 -8.22
C LEU A 101 8.19 2.21 -6.98
N GLN A 102 7.65 1.16 -6.38
CA GLN A 102 8.30 0.42 -5.31
C GLN A 102 8.96 -0.84 -5.88
N GLY A 103 10.26 -1.01 -5.63
CA GLY A 103 11.04 -2.16 -6.04
C GLY A 103 11.53 -3.00 -4.86
N PHE A 104 12.03 -4.20 -5.16
CA PHE A 104 12.62 -5.11 -4.18
C PHE A 104 14.00 -5.57 -4.64
N VAL A 105 14.99 -5.46 -3.76
CA VAL A 105 16.36 -5.93 -3.97
C VAL A 105 16.66 -7.05 -2.98
N PRO A 106 16.80 -8.32 -3.42
CA PRO A 106 17.16 -9.43 -2.54
C PRO A 106 18.50 -9.21 -1.86
N ALA A 107 18.60 -9.57 -0.57
CA ALA A 107 19.85 -9.42 0.18
C ALA A 107 21.03 -10.20 -0.43
N SER A 108 20.77 -11.30 -1.14
CA SER A 108 21.78 -12.10 -1.82
C SER A 108 22.41 -11.43 -3.04
N GLN A 109 21.79 -10.37 -3.56
CA GLN A 109 22.29 -9.59 -4.71
C GLN A 109 23.10 -8.36 -4.27
N LEU A 110 23.22 -8.12 -2.96
CA LEU A 110 23.99 -7.01 -2.41
C LEU A 110 25.46 -7.41 -2.27
N ILE A 111 26.35 -6.64 -2.92
CA ILE A 111 27.79 -6.96 -3.06
C ILE A 111 28.53 -6.93 -1.70
N ASP A 112 28.17 -6.00 -0.81
CA ASP A 112 28.80 -5.83 0.51
C ASP A 112 27.95 -6.38 1.66
N PHE A 113 27.08 -7.36 1.38
CA PHE A 113 26.20 -7.94 2.40
C PHE A 113 26.75 -9.28 2.91
N PRO A 114 27.20 -9.38 4.17
CA PRO A 114 27.72 -10.62 4.70
C PRO A 114 26.65 -11.73 4.67
N GLN A 115 27.06 -12.96 4.35
CA GLN A 115 26.18 -14.12 4.49
C GLN A 115 26.04 -14.46 5.97
N PHE A 116 25.02 -13.90 6.62
CA PHE A 116 24.76 -14.13 8.03
C PHE A 116 24.05 -15.47 8.24
N HIS A 117 24.56 -16.29 9.17
CA HIS A 117 23.88 -17.50 9.65
C HIS A 117 22.86 -17.22 10.76
N ILE A 118 22.84 -15.98 11.27
CA ILE A 118 21.97 -15.54 12.38
C ILE A 118 21.05 -14.43 11.88
N GLU A 119 19.74 -14.68 11.94
CA GLU A 119 18.70 -13.76 11.46
C GLU A 119 18.82 -12.35 12.05
N GLN A 120 19.16 -12.22 13.33
CA GLN A 120 19.31 -10.93 14.00
C GLN A 120 20.45 -10.08 13.42
N GLN A 121 21.55 -10.70 12.98
CA GLN A 121 22.67 -9.97 12.37
C GLN A 121 22.28 -9.47 10.98
N ARG A 122 21.55 -10.29 10.22
CA ARG A 122 20.99 -9.94 8.92
C ARG A 122 20.04 -8.75 9.01
N ILE A 123 19.08 -8.80 9.92
CA ILE A 123 18.12 -7.71 10.14
C ILE A 123 18.86 -6.39 10.48
N ARG A 124 19.84 -6.44 11.38
CA ARG A 124 20.65 -5.27 11.72
C ARG A 124 21.42 -4.73 10.54
N ALA A 125 22.01 -5.60 9.72
CA ALA A 125 22.69 -5.18 8.51
C ALA A 125 21.72 -4.46 7.59
N LEU A 126 20.56 -5.06 7.24
CA LEU A 126 19.55 -4.43 6.37
C LEU A 126 19.07 -3.07 6.90
N GLN A 127 18.89 -2.93 8.21
CA GLN A 127 18.51 -1.66 8.83
C GLN A 127 19.53 -0.55 8.54
N GLN A 128 20.82 -0.84 8.44
CA GLN A 128 21.86 0.16 8.14
C GLN A 128 21.81 0.68 6.70
N TRP A 129 21.14 -0.04 5.79
CA TRP A 129 20.97 0.37 4.40
C TRP A 129 19.77 1.30 4.20
N VAL A 130 18.83 1.35 5.15
CA VAL A 130 17.68 2.26 5.08
C VAL A 130 18.18 3.70 5.03
N HIS A 131 17.58 4.50 4.13
CA HIS A 131 17.97 5.88 3.82
C HIS A 131 19.27 6.05 3.01
N ARG A 132 19.90 4.96 2.55
CA ARG A 132 20.98 5.03 1.56
C ARG A 132 20.43 4.97 0.13
N TRP A 133 21.28 5.37 -0.80
CA TRP A 133 21.08 5.14 -2.23
C TRP A 133 21.84 3.87 -2.63
N LEU A 134 21.19 3.02 -3.41
CA LEU A 134 21.77 1.88 -4.13
C LEU A 134 22.09 2.31 -5.56
#